data_AF-A0AAD5S961-F1
#
_entry.id   AF-A0AAD5S961-F1
#
_cell.length_a   1.000
_cell.length_b   1.000
_cell.length_c   1.000
_cell.angle_alpha   90.00
_cell.angle_beta   90.00
_cell.angle_gamma   90.00
#
_symmetry.space_group_name_H-M   'P 1'
#
loop_
_entity.id
_entity.type
_entity.pdbx_description
1 polymer ?
#
loop_
_entity_poly.entity_id
_entity_poly.type
_entity_poly.pdbx_seq_one_letter_code
_entity_poly.pdbx_strand_id
1 'polypeptide(L)'
;MAPPIQPPSSTKGGCMIAWDIENCPIPTGMTGAEAVRRVKDKILRPTNLQLRDFIAVGDVEKLDRTKRSELQASGLTMIDCASTKKSAADIAIMLEIWK
;
A
#
# COMPACT_ATOMS: atom_id res chain seq x y z
N MET A 1 -26.89 10.70 36.73
CA MET A 1 -25.58 10.10 36.34
C MET A 1 -25.14 10.78 35.06
N ALA A 2 -24.03 11.52 35.07
CA ALA A 2 -23.48 12.11 33.86
C ALA A 2 -22.86 11.01 32.99
N PRO A 3 -22.94 11.11 31.64
CA PRO A 3 -22.28 10.15 30.78
C PRO A 3 -20.76 10.22 30.96
N PRO A 4 -20.03 9.10 30.80
CA PRO A 4 -18.58 9.09 30.90
C PRO A 4 -17.99 10.06 29.87
N ILE A 5 -17.09 10.92 30.32
CA ILE A 5 -16.29 11.82 29.48
C ILE A 5 -15.45 10.92 28.57
N GLN A 6 -15.85 10.77 27.31
CA GLN A 6 -15.03 10.08 26.32
C GLN A 6 -13.74 10.90 26.16
N PRO A 7 -12.55 10.27 26.21
CA PRO A 7 -11.32 10.98 25.90
C PRO A 7 -11.46 11.59 24.50
N PRO A 8 -10.86 12.78 24.24
CA PRO A 8 -10.91 13.38 22.91
C PRO A 8 -10.45 12.32 21.92
N SER A 9 -11.32 11.99 20.94
CA SER A 9 -11.00 11.05 19.89
C SER A 9 -9.71 11.53 19.24
N SER A 10 -8.60 10.88 19.55
CA SER A 10 -7.31 11.22 18.96
C SER A 10 -7.48 11.07 17.46
N THR A 11 -7.44 12.20 16.75
CA THR A 11 -7.52 12.21 15.30
C THR A 11 -6.39 11.34 14.78
N LYS A 12 -6.74 10.13 14.33
CA LYS A 12 -5.79 9.23 13.68
C LYS A 12 -5.34 9.91 12.40
N GLY A 13 -4.06 10.27 12.32
CA GLY A 13 -3.50 10.79 11.07
C GLY A 13 -3.79 9.79 9.94
N GLY A 14 -4.13 10.31 8.75
CA GLY A 14 -4.26 9.47 7.56
C GLY A 14 -2.88 8.99 7.11
N CYS A 15 -2.80 7.75 6.63
CA CYS A 15 -1.60 7.20 6.02
C CYS A 15 -1.95 6.65 4.65
N MET A 16 -1.20 7.07 3.64
CA MET A 16 -1.17 6.44 2.33
C MET A 16 0.12 5.62 2.22
N ILE A 17 0.02 4.41 1.70
CA ILE A 17 1.17 3.57 1.38
C ILE A 17 1.26 3.47 -0.14
N ALA A 18 2.31 4.06 -0.70
CA ALA A 18 2.65 3.91 -2.11
C ALA A 18 3.86 2.99 -2.23
N TRP A 19 3.69 1.88 -2.94
CA TRP A 19 4.73 0.87 -3.10
C TRP A 19 5.13 0.75 -4.56
N ASP A 20 6.37 1.13 -4.85
CA ASP A 20 7.03 0.79 -6.11
C ASP A 20 7.48 -0.68 -6.07
N ILE A 21 6.75 -1.54 -6.78
CA ILE A 21 6.99 -3.00 -6.74
C ILE A 21 8.18 -3.42 -7.61
N GLU A 22 8.64 -2.58 -8.53
CA GLU A 22 9.82 -2.88 -9.35
C GLU A 22 11.10 -2.61 -8.56
N ASN A 23 11.17 -1.46 -7.88
CA ASN A 23 12.33 -1.09 -7.06
C ASN A 23 12.36 -1.82 -5.72
N CYS A 24 11.20 -2.20 -5.17
CA CYS A 24 11.08 -2.94 -3.91
C CYS A 24 10.29 -4.25 -4.13
N PRO A 25 10.84 -5.26 -4.83
CA PRO A 25 10.09 -6.46 -5.16
C PRO A 25 9.78 -7.33 -3.94
N ILE A 26 8.75 -8.17 -4.06
CA ILE A 26 8.42 -9.17 -3.03
C ILE A 26 9.59 -10.14 -2.87
N PRO A 27 10.14 -10.32 -1.65
CA PRO A 27 11.24 -11.23 -1.41
C PRO A 27 10.95 -12.67 -1.88
N THR A 28 12.00 -13.38 -2.27
CA THR A 28 11.90 -14.79 -2.64
C THR A 28 11.34 -15.62 -1.47
N GLY A 29 10.37 -16.51 -1.76
CA GLY A 29 9.71 -17.33 -0.74
C GLY A 29 8.59 -16.63 0.05
N MET A 30 8.29 -15.36 -0.25
CA MET A 30 7.17 -14.63 0.35
C MET A 30 6.02 -14.47 -0.64
N THR A 31 4.79 -14.65 -0.17
CA THR A 31 3.55 -14.38 -0.93
C THR A 31 3.26 -12.89 -0.95
N GLY A 32 2.49 -12.43 -1.95
CA GLY A 32 2.03 -11.05 -2.01
C GLY A 32 1.19 -10.67 -0.79
N ALA A 33 0.32 -11.58 -0.35
CA ALA A 33 -0.52 -11.37 0.83
C ALA A 33 0.30 -11.19 2.12
N GLU A 34 1.35 -11.99 2.32
CA GLU A 34 2.22 -11.86 3.48
C GLU A 34 3.01 -10.54 3.47
N ALA A 35 3.49 -10.10 2.30
CA ALA A 35 4.17 -8.82 2.17
C ALA A 35 3.24 -7.66 2.58
N VAL A 36 2.01 -7.63 2.05
CA VAL A 36 1.01 -6.59 2.36
C VAL A 36 0.65 -6.58 3.84
N ARG A 37 0.43 -7.76 4.43
CA ARG A 37 0.15 -7.90 5.86
C ARG A 37 1.29 -7.35 6.71
N ARG A 38 2.53 -7.72 6.41
CA ARG A 38 3.72 -7.23 7.14
C ARG A 38 3.88 -5.71 7.05
N VAL A 39 3.64 -5.13 5.88
CA VAL A 39 3.70 -3.68 5.69
C VAL A 39 2.65 -2.98 6.56
N LYS A 40 1.38 -3.42 6.48
CA LYS A 40 0.29 -2.89 7.32
C LYS A 40 0.63 -3.02 8.82
N ASP A 41 1.17 -4.17 9.22
CA ASP A 41 1.53 -4.45 10.60
C ASP A 41 2.64 -3.55 11.14
N LYS A 42 3.66 -3.31 10.32
CA LYS A 42 4.83 -2.51 10.71
C LYS A 42 4.56 -1.01 10.68
N ILE A 43 3.70 -0.53 9.78
CA ILE A 43 3.43 0.90 9.63
C ILE A 43 2.26 1.33 10.52
N LEU A 44 1.13 0.62 10.49
CA LEU A 44 -0.13 1.10 11.07
C LEU A 44 -0.23 0.83 12.58
N ARG A 45 0.24 -0.33 13.06
CA ARG A 45 0.13 -0.71 14.47
C ARG A 45 0.89 0.23 15.41
N PRO A 46 2.15 0.62 15.16
CA PRO A 46 2.89 1.47 16.10
C PRO A 46 2.47 2.94 16.04
N THR A 47 1.87 3.39 14.94
CA THR A 47 1.62 4.82 14.70
C THR A 47 0.18 5.26 14.96
N ASN A 48 -0.74 4.32 15.24
CA ASN A 48 -2.18 4.56 15.36
C ASN A 48 -2.76 5.35 14.15
N LEU A 49 -2.12 5.25 12.98
CA LEU A 49 -2.58 5.88 11.75
C LEU A 49 -3.75 5.09 11.15
N GLN A 50 -4.64 5.81 10.46
CA GLN A 50 -5.69 5.21 9.66
C GLN A 50 -5.19 5.07 8.22
N LEU A 51 -5.07 3.83 7.73
CA LEU A 51 -4.78 3.59 6.32
C LEU A 51 -5.92 4.17 5.47
N ARG A 52 -5.58 5.11 4.59
CA ARG A 52 -6.48 5.70 3.60
C ARG A 52 -6.40 4.92 2.30
N ASP A 53 -5.19 4.79 1.79
CA ASP A 53 -4.90 4.12 0.53
C ASP A 53 -3.65 3.25 0.64
N PHE A 54 -3.68 2.12 -0.06
CA PHE A 54 -2.51 1.29 -0.30
C PHE A 54 -2.47 1.00 -1.80
N ILE A 55 -1.49 1.56 -2.48
CA ILE A 55 -1.26 1.35 -3.91
C ILE A 55 0.05 0.59 -4.12
N ALA A 56 0.07 -0.29 -5.12
CA ALA A 56 1.27 -0.88 -5.68
C ALA A 56 1.40 -0.43 -7.14
N VAL A 57 2.55 0.13 -7.51
CA VAL A 57 2.81 0.74 -8.81
C VAL A 57 3.96 0.01 -9.48
N GLY A 58 3.78 -0.37 -10.73
CA GLY A 58 4.81 -1.02 -11.55
C GLY A 58 4.23 -1.72 -12.77
N ASP A 59 5.08 -2.39 -13.53
CA ASP A 59 4.65 -3.22 -14.65
C ASP A 59 4.00 -4.51 -14.13
N VAL A 60 2.68 -4.58 -14.22
CA VAL A 60 1.92 -5.70 -13.65
C VAL A 60 2.09 -6.98 -14.48
N GLU A 61 2.48 -6.86 -15.75
CA GLU A 61 2.74 -8.01 -16.62
C GLU A 61 4.07 -8.71 -16.29
N LYS A 62 5.03 -7.98 -15.72
CA LYS A 62 6.28 -8.58 -15.22
C LYS A 62 6.12 -9.31 -13.88
N LEU A 63 5.02 -9.08 -13.17
CA LEU A 63 4.77 -9.72 -11.88
C LEU A 63 4.25 -11.15 -12.08
N ASP A 64 4.72 -12.09 -11.26
CA ASP A 64 4.17 -13.44 -11.21
C ASP A 64 2.64 -13.41 -11.01
N ARG A 65 1.90 -14.20 -11.80
CA ARG A 65 0.43 -14.19 -11.80
C ARG A 65 -0.17 -14.54 -10.44
N THR A 66 0.46 -15.44 -9.69
CA THR A 66 0.03 -15.82 -8.35
C THR A 66 0.21 -14.63 -7.41
N LYS A 67 1.39 -14.01 -7.42
CA LYS A 67 1.66 -12.80 -6.62
C LYS A 67 0.71 -11.65 -6.97
N ARG A 68 0.45 -11.40 -8.26
CA ARG A 68 -0.53 -10.39 -8.70
C ARG A 68 -1.91 -10.64 -8.10
N SER A 69 -2.41 -11.88 -8.21
CA SER A 69 -3.70 -12.28 -7.65
C SER A 69 -3.76 -12.08 -6.13
N GLU A 70 -2.72 -12.49 -5.42
CA GLU A 70 -2.61 -12.33 -3.97
C GLU A 70 -2.59 -10.87 -3.54
N LEU A 71 -1.88 -10.00 -4.27
CA LEU A 71 -1.85 -8.56 -3.99
C LEU A 71 -3.23 -7.94 -4.17
N GLN A 72 -3.90 -8.21 -5.29
CA GLN A 72 -5.26 -7.71 -5.54
C GLN A 72 -6.25 -8.19 -4.46
N ALA A 73 -6.17 -9.46 -4.07
CA ALA A 73 -7.01 -10.03 -3.01
C ALA A 73 -6.73 -9.42 -1.62
N SER A 74 -5.57 -8.80 -1.42
CA SER A 74 -5.15 -8.21 -0.12
C SER A 74 -5.68 -6.80 0.11
N GLY A 75 -6.49 -6.27 -0.81
CA GLY A 75 -7.16 -4.98 -0.70
C GLY A 75 -6.23 -3.79 -0.89
N LEU A 76 -5.24 -3.92 -1.78
CA LEU A 76 -4.49 -2.79 -2.33
C LEU A 76 -4.88 -2.58 -3.79
N THR A 77 -4.68 -1.36 -4.29
CA THR A 77 -4.90 -1.01 -5.69
C THR A 77 -3.62 -1.20 -6.47
N MET A 78 -3.65 -1.99 -7.53
CA MET A 78 -2.52 -2.11 -8.45
C MET A 78 -2.65 -1.10 -9.58
N ILE A 79 -1.63 -0.27 -9.79
CA ILE A 79 -1.55 0.71 -10.87
C ILE A 79 -0.55 0.20 -11.89
N ASP A 80 -1.07 -0.16 -13.07
CA ASP A 80 -0.26 -0.70 -14.14
C ASP A 80 0.49 0.39 -14.89
N CYS A 81 1.81 0.27 -14.87
CA CYS A 81 2.74 1.13 -15.57
C CYS A 81 3.48 0.34 -16.65
N ALA A 82 2.75 -0.25 -17.59
CA ALA A 82 3.28 -0.99 -18.75
C ALA A 82 4.09 -0.12 -19.76
N SER A 83 4.63 1.03 -19.33
CA SER A 83 5.43 1.90 -20.17
C SER A 83 6.88 1.42 -20.24
N THR A 84 7.49 1.50 -21.42
CA THR A 84 8.94 1.35 -21.60
C THR A 84 9.74 2.51 -21.00
N LYS A 85 9.07 3.57 -20.50
CA LYS A 85 9.70 4.71 -19.85
C LYS A 85 9.96 4.40 -18.37
N LYS A 86 11.24 4.41 -17.99
CA LYS A 86 11.71 4.17 -16.62
C LYS A 86 11.04 5.04 -15.54
N SER A 87 10.51 6.21 -15.89
CA SER A 87 9.91 7.16 -14.94
C SER A 87 8.39 7.03 -14.76
N ALA A 88 7.75 6.03 -15.40
CA ALA A 88 6.30 5.91 -15.37
C ALA A 88 5.77 5.63 -13.95
N ALA A 89 6.43 4.73 -13.21
CA ALA A 89 6.07 4.43 -11.83
C ALA A 89 6.26 5.64 -10.90
N ASP A 90 7.38 6.35 -11.03
CA ASP A 90 7.66 7.57 -10.26
C ASP A 90 6.57 8.64 -10.47
N ILE A 91 6.22 8.88 -11.74
CA ILE A 91 5.17 9.86 -12.11
C ILE A 91 3.82 9.43 -11.57
N ALA A 92 3.46 8.14 -11.70
CA ALA A 92 2.19 7.63 -11.19
C ALA A 92 2.10 7.78 -9.66
N ILE A 93 3.16 7.45 -8.92
CA ILE A 93 3.21 7.65 -7.47
C ILE A 93 3.02 9.14 -7.11
N MET A 94 3.74 10.04 -7.78
CA MET A 94 3.58 11.49 -7.54
C MET A 94 2.15 11.98 -7.80
N LEU A 95 1.52 11.50 -8.88
CA LEU A 95 0.14 11.85 -9.20
C LEU A 95 -0.85 11.35 -8.14
N GLU A 96 -0.65 10.15 -7.58
CA GLU A 96 -1.51 9.62 -6.52
C GLU A 96 -1.31 10.37 -5.19
N ILE A 97 -0.09 10.81 -4.87
CA ILE A 97 0.21 11.58 -3.66
C ILE A 97 -0.46 12.97 -3.69
N TRP A 98 -0.65 13.56 -4.87
CA TRP A 98 -1.25 14.88 -5.03
C TRP A 98 -2.79 14.89 -5.16
N LYS A 99 -3.44 13.74 -5.04
CA LYS A 99 -4.91 13.66 -4.99
C LYS A 99 -5.45 14.11 -3.63
#